data_AF-A0A8R7P8Q7-F1
#
_entry.id   AF-A0A8R7P8Q7-F1
#
_cell.length_a   1.000
_cell.length_b   1.000
_cell.length_c   1.000
_cell.angle_alpha   90.00
_cell.angle_beta   90.00
_cell.angle_gamma   90.00
#
_symmetry.space_group_name_H-M   'P 1'
#
loop_
_entity.id
_entity.type
_entity.pdbx_description
1 polymer ?
#
loop_
_entity_poly.entity_id
_entity_poly.type
_entity_poly.pdbx_seq_one_letter_code
_entity_poly.pdbx_strand_id
1 'polypeptide(L)'
;MDHQLSYGLGLIAVGAILSYLVLSHAVGAKDTRAKLPPGPWNLPVVGSLHHLVGTLPHHALLRLSRRYGQLMLLRLGEVPTVIVSTPEAAMEVLKTKDLVFASRPSGPTRELVSCGGKGLVLTPYGEHWRQMRKVCMVEVLSARQVRRMDSIKQDEIADLVNSIVAASPAAVVNLGQGMAKLANNIIAKAVFGGKCQQQGTYLDELDKMLVLVGGFCLVDLFPSSRLVRWFSGAMRDLRRSHGRVQKILGDIIVERKNMKENASASAGTKDNEDLLDVLLRLQKEDTLSFPLTSEIIGTVIFDIFAAATDTTAATLEWAMAELIRNPKVMARAKLEVRQSLAQGQSTITSTDLGNLQYLRMVIKETLRLHPPVPLIRRATQDKCQVMGYHIPKGIHVMINVFAVGRDPSHWGEDAAEFRPERFERNDAMHVDYSSGTQMEFVPFGFGRRQCPGALLATTTIEMVLANLLYRFDWSIPGGASPEALDMNEVFGLIVHCRSNLCVQAATCHPQLH
;
A
#
# COMPACT_ATOMS: atom_id res chain seq x y z
N MET A 1 14.39 55.96 -23.31
CA MET A 1 15.62 55.23 -22.92
C MET A 1 15.33 53.92 -22.18
N ASP A 2 14.10 53.66 -21.74
CA ASP A 2 13.78 52.50 -20.89
C ASP A 2 13.57 51.16 -21.62
N HIS A 3 13.27 51.17 -22.93
CA HIS A 3 13.10 49.91 -23.67
C HIS A 3 14.42 49.17 -23.95
N GLN A 4 15.55 49.88 -24.14
CA GLN A 4 16.83 49.23 -24.41
C GLN A 4 17.44 48.52 -23.19
N LEU A 5 17.15 48.99 -21.97
CA LEU A 5 17.58 48.34 -20.72
C LEU A 5 16.83 47.02 -20.45
N SER A 6 15.55 46.94 -20.84
CA SER A 6 14.73 45.73 -20.64
C SER A 6 15.18 44.57 -21.55
N TYR A 7 15.53 44.85 -22.82
CA TYR A 7 16.08 43.84 -23.73
C TYR A 7 17.48 43.37 -23.32
N GLY A 8 18.31 44.26 -22.78
CA GLY A 8 19.64 43.92 -22.25
C GLY A 8 19.57 42.95 -21.07
N LEU A 9 18.66 43.18 -20.12
CA LEU A 9 18.45 42.28 -18.98
C LEU A 9 17.91 40.90 -19.40
N GLY A 10 17.03 40.85 -20.42
CA GLY A 10 16.53 39.59 -20.98
C GLY A 10 17.63 38.75 -21.64
N LEU A 11 18.52 39.38 -22.41
CA LEU A 11 19.65 38.68 -23.04
C LEU A 11 20.68 38.19 -22.02
N ILE A 12 20.92 38.95 -20.95
CA ILE A 12 21.81 38.53 -19.86
C ILE A 12 21.19 37.35 -19.09
N ALA A 13 19.88 37.36 -18.84
CA ALA A 13 19.20 36.23 -18.19
C ALA A 13 19.22 34.96 -19.07
N VAL A 14 18.98 35.08 -20.38
CA VAL A 14 19.07 33.94 -21.32
C VAL A 14 20.52 33.44 -21.43
N GLY A 15 21.50 34.36 -21.47
CA GLY A 15 22.92 34.02 -21.47
C GLY A 15 23.39 33.34 -20.18
N ALA A 16 22.88 33.77 -19.02
CA ALA A 16 23.14 33.14 -17.72
C ALA A 16 22.50 31.74 -17.62
N ILE A 17 21.29 31.57 -18.16
CA ILE A 17 20.62 30.27 -18.21
C ILE A 17 21.37 29.32 -19.16
N LEU A 18 21.76 29.77 -20.35
CA LEU A 18 22.53 28.96 -21.31
C LEU A 18 23.92 28.61 -20.77
N SER A 19 24.62 29.55 -20.14
CA SER A 19 25.92 29.27 -19.52
C SER A 19 25.80 28.34 -18.31
N TYR A 20 24.75 28.46 -17.49
CA TYR A 20 24.44 27.49 -16.43
C TYR A 20 24.11 26.10 -17.00
N LEU A 21 23.38 26.00 -18.12
CA LEU A 21 23.11 24.73 -18.80
C LEU A 21 24.38 24.11 -19.40
N VAL A 22 25.27 24.92 -19.98
CA VAL A 22 26.56 24.47 -20.52
C VAL A 22 27.51 24.07 -19.40
N LEU A 23 27.60 24.83 -18.31
CA LEU A 23 28.42 24.51 -17.14
C LEU A 23 27.89 23.31 -16.36
N SER A 24 26.57 23.15 -16.24
CA SER A 24 25.98 21.95 -15.63
C SER A 24 26.13 20.70 -16.49
N HIS A 25 26.25 20.84 -17.82
CA HIS A 25 26.67 19.76 -18.70
C HIS A 25 28.18 19.51 -18.68
N ALA A 26 29.01 20.54 -18.51
CA ALA A 26 30.48 20.42 -18.46
C ALA A 26 31.02 19.90 -17.11
N VAL A 27 30.28 20.11 -16.01
CA VAL A 27 30.60 19.58 -14.67
C VAL A 27 30.03 18.17 -14.46
N GLY A 28 29.28 17.64 -15.44
CA GLY A 28 28.81 16.25 -15.46
C GLY A 28 29.85 15.27 -16.02
N ALA A 29 30.55 14.61 -15.10
CA ALA A 29 31.25 13.32 -15.26
C ALA A 29 32.65 13.30 -15.90
N LYS A 30 33.67 13.52 -15.06
CA LYS A 30 34.80 12.58 -15.02
C LYS A 30 34.44 11.45 -14.06
N ASP A 31 33.84 10.39 -14.58
CA ASP A 31 33.85 9.09 -13.90
C ASP A 31 33.90 7.99 -14.95
N THR A 32 34.77 7.01 -14.74
CA THR A 32 34.98 5.83 -15.60
C THR A 32 33.64 5.25 -16.07
N ARG A 33 33.50 4.94 -17.38
CA ARG A 33 32.29 4.47 -18.10
C ARG A 33 31.56 3.30 -17.41
N ALA A 34 30.93 3.54 -16.28
CA ALA A 34 30.05 2.59 -15.63
C ALA A 34 28.75 2.54 -16.44
N LYS A 35 28.41 1.36 -16.95
CA LYS A 35 27.20 1.14 -17.74
C LYS A 35 25.98 1.35 -16.83
N LEU A 36 25.38 2.54 -16.85
CA LEU A 36 24.13 2.85 -16.15
C LEU A 36 22.92 2.28 -16.91
N PRO A 37 21.78 2.01 -16.23
CA PRO A 37 20.58 1.58 -16.92
C PRO A 37 20.14 2.60 -17.99
N PRO A 38 19.58 2.15 -19.12
CA PRO A 38 19.06 3.04 -20.16
C PRO A 38 17.89 3.87 -19.61
N GLY A 39 17.56 4.99 -20.26
CA GLY A 39 16.46 5.83 -19.81
C GLY A 39 15.98 6.78 -20.90
N PRO A 40 14.77 7.35 -20.74
CA PRO A 40 14.28 8.36 -21.66
C PRO A 40 15.10 9.64 -21.60
N TRP A 41 14.98 10.45 -22.65
CA TRP A 41 15.61 11.76 -22.70
C TRP A 41 15.01 12.69 -21.62
N ASN A 42 15.83 13.66 -21.19
CA ASN A 42 15.55 14.52 -20.06
C ASN A 42 15.40 15.98 -20.51
N LEU A 43 14.40 16.67 -19.96
CA LEU A 43 14.32 18.12 -20.03
C LEU A 43 15.19 18.77 -18.94
N PRO A 44 15.70 19.99 -19.15
CA PRO A 44 16.37 20.75 -18.09
C PRO A 44 15.49 20.89 -16.86
N VAL A 45 16.10 20.82 -15.67
CA VAL A 45 15.45 20.95 -14.34
C VAL A 45 14.48 19.81 -14.00
N VAL A 46 13.45 19.55 -14.81
CA VAL A 46 12.38 18.57 -14.51
C VAL A 46 12.77 17.12 -14.83
N GLY A 47 13.80 16.91 -15.65
CA GLY A 47 14.26 15.57 -16.03
C GLY A 47 13.21 14.81 -16.84
N SER A 48 12.91 13.58 -16.42
CA SER A 48 11.96 12.65 -17.06
C SER A 48 10.51 12.84 -16.60
N LEU A 49 10.20 13.80 -15.71
CA LEU A 49 8.85 13.97 -15.15
C LEU A 49 7.76 14.21 -16.20
N HIS A 50 8.12 14.88 -17.30
CA HIS A 50 7.18 15.18 -18.39
C HIS A 50 6.63 13.91 -19.07
N HIS A 51 7.33 12.77 -19.00
CA HIS A 51 6.83 11.48 -19.50
C HIS A 51 5.71 10.89 -18.63
N LEU A 52 5.54 11.39 -17.40
CA LEU A 52 4.52 10.93 -16.45
C LEU A 52 3.27 11.83 -16.45
N VAL A 53 3.30 12.97 -17.15
CA VAL A 53 2.19 13.93 -17.16
C VAL A 53 1.01 13.37 -17.97
N GLY A 54 -0.20 13.58 -17.45
CA GLY A 54 -1.45 13.20 -18.15
C GLY A 54 -1.82 11.73 -18.07
N THR A 55 -1.04 10.89 -17.38
CA THR A 55 -1.37 9.48 -17.13
C THR A 55 -0.95 9.05 -15.74
N LEU A 56 -1.49 7.92 -15.26
CA LEU A 56 -1.14 7.38 -13.95
C LEU A 56 0.33 6.90 -13.97
N PRO A 57 1.15 7.22 -12.96
CA PRO A 57 2.58 6.95 -12.98
C PRO A 57 2.96 5.49 -13.25
N HIS A 58 2.31 4.51 -12.63
CA HIS A 58 2.61 3.09 -12.85
C HIS A 58 2.29 2.61 -14.28
N HIS A 59 1.26 3.17 -14.91
CA HIS A 59 0.94 2.93 -16.32
C HIS A 59 1.96 3.59 -17.26
N ALA A 60 2.35 4.84 -16.98
CA ALA A 60 3.39 5.53 -17.74
C ALA A 60 4.73 4.78 -17.68
N LEU A 61 5.10 4.31 -16.49
CA LEU A 61 6.31 3.51 -16.27
C LEU A 61 6.26 2.15 -16.98
N LEU A 62 5.11 1.48 -17.02
CA LEU A 62 4.92 0.26 -17.82
C LEU A 62 5.10 0.53 -19.32
N ARG A 63 4.57 1.64 -19.84
CA ARG A 63 4.76 1.99 -21.26
C ARG A 63 6.22 2.30 -21.59
N LEU A 64 6.92 2.97 -20.68
CA LEU A 64 8.35 3.26 -20.83
C LEU A 64 9.20 1.98 -20.74
N SER A 65 8.89 1.06 -19.82
CA SER A 65 9.66 -0.19 -19.67
C SER A 65 9.60 -1.06 -20.93
N ARG A 66 8.48 -1.06 -21.66
CA ARG A 66 8.38 -1.74 -22.97
C ARG A 66 9.36 -1.21 -24.02
N ARG A 67 9.83 0.04 -23.89
CA ARG A 67 10.79 0.67 -24.81
C ARG A 67 12.24 0.60 -24.33
N TYR A 68 12.47 0.77 -23.04
CA TYR A 68 13.83 0.83 -22.46
C TYR A 68 14.29 -0.48 -21.82
N GLY A 69 13.39 -1.45 -21.65
CA GLY A 69 13.67 -2.78 -21.14
C GLY A 69 13.41 -2.95 -19.64
N GLN A 70 14.02 -3.99 -19.09
CA GLN A 70 13.72 -4.53 -17.75
C GLN A 70 14.07 -3.58 -16.59
N LEU A 71 15.11 -2.76 -16.81
CA LEU A 71 15.66 -1.82 -15.86
C LEU A 71 15.89 -0.48 -16.57
N MET A 72 15.32 0.60 -16.03
CA MET A 72 15.50 1.93 -16.61
C MET A 72 15.81 3.01 -15.57
N LEU A 73 16.60 4.01 -15.96
CA LEU A 73 16.97 5.15 -15.10
C LEU A 73 16.16 6.38 -15.51
N LEU A 74 15.36 6.90 -14.58
CA LEU A 74 14.62 8.15 -14.73
C LEU A 74 15.22 9.21 -13.80
N ARG A 75 15.17 10.47 -14.24
CA ARG A 75 15.53 11.62 -13.41
C ARG A 75 14.25 12.36 -13.02
N LEU A 76 13.76 12.14 -11.81
CA LEU A 76 12.52 12.75 -11.32
C LEU A 76 12.85 14.07 -10.62
N GLY A 77 12.90 15.17 -11.38
CA GLY A 77 13.45 16.43 -10.91
C GLY A 77 14.95 16.31 -10.62
N GLU A 78 15.36 16.47 -9.37
CA GLU A 78 16.73 16.29 -8.92
C GLU A 78 17.05 14.85 -8.53
N VAL A 79 16.04 13.97 -8.44
CA VAL A 79 16.17 12.64 -7.83
C VAL A 79 16.35 11.54 -8.89
N PRO A 80 17.55 10.93 -9.00
CA PRO A 80 17.75 9.77 -9.87
C PRO A 80 17.03 8.55 -9.29
N THR A 81 16.23 7.89 -10.14
CA THR A 81 15.40 6.75 -9.75
C THR A 81 15.51 5.63 -10.77
N VAL A 82 15.89 4.45 -10.30
CA VAL A 82 15.90 3.22 -11.10
C VAL A 82 14.53 2.56 -11.03
N ILE A 83 13.97 2.20 -12.17
CA ILE A 83 12.67 1.53 -12.28
C ILE A 83 12.91 0.08 -12.70
N VAL A 84 12.35 -0.84 -11.92
CA VAL A 84 12.40 -2.29 -12.13
C VAL A 84 11.02 -2.73 -12.60
N SER A 85 10.92 -3.43 -13.74
CA SER A 85 9.61 -3.73 -14.37
C SER A 85 9.39 -5.16 -14.82
N THR A 86 10.37 -6.07 -14.68
CA THR A 86 10.20 -7.50 -14.99
C THR A 86 10.49 -8.40 -13.79
N PRO A 87 9.97 -9.64 -13.78
CA PRO A 87 10.22 -10.61 -12.72
C PRO A 87 11.71 -10.88 -12.44
N GLU A 88 12.56 -10.97 -13.46
CA GLU A 88 13.99 -11.27 -13.31
C GLU A 88 14.73 -10.13 -12.62
N ALA A 89 14.47 -8.89 -13.03
CA ALA A 89 15.06 -7.73 -12.39
C ALA A 89 14.53 -7.56 -10.95
N ALA A 90 13.26 -7.88 -10.71
CA ALA A 90 12.68 -7.91 -9.36
C ALA A 90 13.32 -8.99 -8.48
N MET A 91 13.61 -10.19 -9.03
CA MET A 91 14.33 -11.27 -8.36
C MET A 91 15.70 -10.82 -7.87
N GLU A 92 16.47 -10.18 -8.75
CA GLU A 92 17.82 -9.73 -8.40
C GLU A 92 17.80 -8.65 -7.32
N VAL A 93 16.83 -7.71 -7.38
CA VAL A 93 16.71 -6.59 -6.45
C VAL A 93 16.12 -7.00 -5.09
N LEU A 94 15.04 -7.78 -5.08
CA LEU A 94 14.26 -8.06 -3.87
C LEU A 94 14.70 -9.33 -3.13
N LYS A 95 15.34 -10.30 -3.82
CA LYS A 95 15.82 -11.55 -3.22
C LYS A 95 17.33 -11.65 -3.23
N THR A 96 17.97 -11.62 -4.40
CA THR A 96 19.41 -11.89 -4.52
C THR A 96 20.25 -10.81 -3.82
N LYS A 97 19.85 -9.55 -3.95
CA LYS A 97 20.54 -8.39 -3.36
C LYS A 97 19.69 -7.68 -2.30
N ASP A 98 18.81 -8.42 -1.62
CA ASP A 98 17.78 -7.89 -0.71
C ASP A 98 18.33 -6.86 0.30
N LEU A 99 19.50 -7.13 0.89
CA LEU A 99 20.12 -6.28 1.90
C LEU A 99 20.54 -4.92 1.32
N VAL A 100 21.11 -4.91 0.11
CA VAL A 100 21.52 -3.66 -0.56
C VAL A 100 20.30 -2.78 -0.80
N PHE A 101 19.17 -3.36 -1.19
CA PHE A 101 17.94 -2.63 -1.49
C PHE A 101 16.97 -2.52 -0.30
N ALA A 102 17.35 -2.94 0.92
CA ALA A 102 16.44 -2.99 2.06
C ALA A 102 16.06 -1.61 2.62
N SER A 103 16.76 -0.53 2.26
CA SER A 103 16.47 0.80 2.80
C SER A 103 15.30 1.50 2.09
N ARG A 104 14.85 2.62 2.65
CA ARG A 104 13.79 3.47 2.09
C ARG A 104 14.38 4.79 1.63
N PRO A 105 13.85 5.39 0.54
CA PRO A 105 14.19 6.75 0.16
C PRO A 105 13.89 7.76 1.28
N SER A 106 14.80 8.70 1.51
CA SER A 106 14.56 9.87 2.36
C SER A 106 13.95 11.02 1.56
N GLY A 107 13.35 11.98 2.25
CA GLY A 107 12.73 13.14 1.63
C GLY A 107 11.92 13.93 2.66
N PRO A 108 11.70 15.23 2.45
CA PRO A 108 11.02 16.09 3.44
C PRO A 108 9.65 15.58 3.90
N THR A 109 8.83 15.03 2.98
CA THR A 109 7.50 14.52 3.37
C THR A 109 7.62 13.25 4.22
N ARG A 110 8.52 12.34 3.83
CA ARG A 110 8.75 11.05 4.46
C ARG A 110 9.36 11.20 5.83
N GLU A 111 10.32 12.11 5.97
CA GLU A 111 10.95 12.43 7.25
C GLU A 111 9.93 13.00 8.23
N LEU A 112 9.05 13.91 7.79
CA LEU A 112 7.99 14.44 8.64
C LEU A 112 7.04 13.35 9.12
N VAL A 113 6.52 12.53 8.20
CA VAL A 113 5.51 11.50 8.51
C VAL A 113 6.07 10.37 9.36
N SER A 114 7.35 10.04 9.18
CA SER A 114 8.03 8.99 9.96
C SER A 114 8.70 9.50 11.23
N CYS A 115 8.47 10.76 11.63
CA CYS A 115 9.11 11.41 12.76
C CYS A 115 10.66 11.31 12.73
N GLY A 116 11.24 11.48 11.54
CA GLY A 116 12.68 11.36 11.29
C GLY A 116 13.17 9.92 11.17
N GLY A 117 12.34 9.00 10.70
CA GLY A 117 12.71 7.57 10.59
C GLY A 117 12.60 6.82 11.92
N LYS A 118 11.66 7.22 12.77
CA LYS A 118 11.37 6.58 14.06
C LYS A 118 10.24 5.53 13.97
N GLY A 119 9.51 5.49 12.86
CA GLY A 119 8.46 4.49 12.60
C GLY A 119 9.01 3.14 12.12
N LEU A 120 8.20 2.46 11.30
CA LEU A 120 8.46 1.15 10.72
C LEU A 120 8.44 1.15 9.18
N VAL A 121 7.46 1.81 8.56
CA VAL A 121 7.14 1.68 7.13
C VAL A 121 8.15 2.43 6.24
N LEU A 122 8.43 3.68 6.61
CA LEU A 122 9.31 4.60 5.87
C LEU A 122 10.73 4.70 6.44
N THR A 123 10.97 4.12 7.62
CA THR A 123 12.27 4.15 8.29
C THR A 123 13.37 3.48 7.46
N PRO A 124 14.58 4.05 7.35
CA PRO A 124 15.74 3.41 6.73
C PRO A 124 16.07 2.05 7.35
N TYR A 125 16.76 1.19 6.61
CA TYR A 125 17.16 -0.10 7.18
C TYR A 125 18.28 0.10 8.21
N GLY A 126 18.11 -0.48 9.39
CA GLY A 126 19.03 -0.32 10.51
C GLY A 126 18.55 -1.10 11.74
N GLU A 127 19.27 -0.97 12.85
CA GLU A 127 18.94 -1.69 14.09
C GLU A 127 17.56 -1.34 14.63
N HIS A 128 17.23 -0.05 14.70
CA HIS A 128 15.89 0.45 15.08
C HIS A 128 14.78 -0.26 14.30
N TRP A 129 14.89 -0.25 12.96
CA TRP A 129 13.90 -0.88 12.09
C TRP A 129 13.82 -2.40 12.31
N ARG A 130 14.95 -3.08 12.51
CA ARG A 130 14.98 -4.54 12.75
C ARG A 130 14.25 -4.90 14.04
N GLN A 131 14.52 -4.18 15.13
CA GLN A 131 13.88 -4.43 16.41
C GLN A 131 12.38 -4.13 16.35
N MET A 132 11.98 -3.00 15.77
CA MET A 132 10.55 -2.70 15.62
C MET A 132 9.84 -3.66 14.70
N ARG A 133 10.48 -4.09 13.62
CA ARG A 133 9.95 -5.15 12.77
C ARG A 133 9.75 -6.45 13.56
N LYS A 134 10.72 -6.85 14.40
CA LYS A 134 10.62 -8.06 15.23
C LYS A 134 9.45 -7.96 16.22
N VAL A 135 9.33 -6.85 16.95
CA VAL A 135 8.22 -6.59 17.88
C VAL A 135 6.88 -6.72 17.16
N CYS A 136 6.72 -6.05 16.02
CA CYS A 136 5.46 -6.09 15.27
C CYS A 136 5.11 -7.51 14.79
N MET A 137 6.09 -8.29 14.29
CA MET A 137 5.83 -9.65 13.83
C MET A 137 5.54 -10.64 14.96
N VAL A 138 6.21 -10.51 16.11
CA VAL A 138 6.06 -11.46 17.22
C VAL A 138 4.82 -11.15 18.04
N GLU A 139 4.68 -9.90 18.47
CA GLU A 139 3.67 -9.52 19.47
C GLU A 139 2.31 -9.20 18.84
N VAL A 140 2.24 -8.83 17.56
CA VAL A 140 1.00 -8.32 16.95
C VAL A 140 0.57 -9.07 15.69
N LEU A 141 1.52 -9.44 14.82
CA LEU A 141 1.20 -10.01 13.50
C LEU A 141 1.56 -11.50 13.38
N SER A 142 1.79 -12.18 14.51
CA SER A 142 2.01 -13.62 14.51
C SER A 142 0.71 -14.37 14.22
N ALA A 143 0.82 -15.61 13.72
CA ALA A 143 -0.37 -16.42 13.38
C ALA A 143 -1.31 -16.61 14.59
N ARG A 144 -0.78 -16.66 15.82
CA ARG A 144 -1.57 -16.71 17.04
C ARG A 144 -2.40 -15.44 17.23
N GLN A 145 -1.78 -14.27 17.02
CA GLN A 145 -2.45 -12.98 17.19
C GLN A 145 -3.48 -12.73 16.10
N VAL A 146 -3.18 -13.09 14.85
CA VAL A 146 -4.15 -12.98 13.75
C VAL A 146 -5.40 -13.82 14.00
N ARG A 147 -5.26 -15.03 14.57
CA ARG A 147 -6.42 -15.87 14.97
C ARG A 147 -7.19 -15.26 16.14
N ARG A 148 -6.51 -14.64 17.11
CA ARG A 148 -7.19 -13.94 18.22
C ARG A 148 -8.09 -12.81 17.72
N MET A 149 -7.71 -12.18 16.60
CA MET A 149 -8.52 -11.13 15.97
C MET A 149 -9.73 -11.67 15.19
N ASP A 150 -9.94 -12.98 15.10
CA ASP A 150 -11.04 -13.54 14.31
C ASP A 150 -12.42 -13.15 14.85
N SER A 151 -12.58 -13.03 16.18
CA SER A 151 -13.83 -12.51 16.77
C SER A 151 -14.09 -11.06 16.37
N ILE A 152 -13.06 -10.21 16.41
CA ILE A 152 -13.14 -8.81 15.96
C ILE A 152 -13.54 -8.74 14.48
N LYS A 153 -12.96 -9.59 13.63
CA LYS A 153 -13.31 -9.67 12.21
C LYS A 153 -14.77 -10.11 12.05
N GLN A 154 -15.21 -11.14 12.77
CA GLN A 154 -16.58 -11.66 12.70
C GLN A 154 -17.61 -10.61 13.12
N ASP A 155 -17.36 -9.89 14.21
CA ASP A 155 -18.26 -8.83 14.70
C ASP A 155 -18.42 -7.72 13.65
N GLU A 156 -17.31 -7.23 13.08
CA GLU A 156 -17.36 -6.16 12.08
C GLU A 156 -17.95 -6.63 10.73
N ILE A 157 -17.74 -7.89 10.36
CA ILE A 157 -18.40 -8.51 9.20
C ILE A 157 -19.91 -8.61 9.44
N ALA A 158 -20.32 -9.05 10.63
CA ALA A 158 -21.72 -9.12 11.00
C ALA A 158 -22.39 -7.74 10.99
N ASP A 159 -21.71 -6.71 11.51
CA ASP A 159 -22.17 -5.32 11.46
C ASP A 159 -22.38 -4.84 10.01
N LEU A 160 -21.42 -5.14 9.11
CA LEU A 160 -21.56 -4.80 7.69
C LEU A 160 -22.75 -5.54 7.05
N VAL A 161 -22.85 -6.85 7.23
CA VAL A 161 -23.95 -7.66 6.69
C VAL A 161 -25.30 -7.15 7.21
N ASN A 162 -25.43 -6.90 8.50
CA ASN A 162 -26.65 -6.40 9.13
C ASN A 162 -27.03 -5.02 8.59
N SER A 163 -26.05 -4.14 8.36
CA SER A 163 -26.30 -2.82 7.76
C SER A 163 -26.86 -2.91 6.34
N ILE A 164 -26.43 -3.91 5.57
CA ILE A 164 -26.91 -4.16 4.20
C ILE A 164 -28.30 -4.79 4.22
N VAL A 165 -28.57 -5.73 5.14
CA VAL A 165 -29.91 -6.33 5.30
C VAL A 165 -30.94 -5.30 5.79
N ALA A 166 -30.52 -4.37 6.65
CA ALA A 166 -31.39 -3.30 7.14
C ALA A 166 -31.73 -2.26 6.06
N ALA A 167 -30.88 -2.12 5.03
CA ALA A 167 -31.24 -1.39 3.84
C ALA A 167 -32.29 -2.22 3.07
N SER A 168 -33.46 -1.63 2.77
CA SER A 168 -34.60 -2.26 2.10
C SER A 168 -34.20 -3.26 1.00
N PRO A 169 -34.99 -4.32 0.73
CA PRO A 169 -34.75 -5.22 -0.41
C PRO A 169 -34.49 -4.41 -1.69
N ALA A 170 -33.36 -4.69 -2.35
CA ALA A 170 -32.87 -3.99 -3.55
C ALA A 170 -32.40 -2.53 -3.38
N ALA A 171 -32.13 -2.09 -2.14
CA ALA A 171 -31.49 -0.80 -1.89
C ALA A 171 -30.08 -0.74 -2.50
N VAL A 172 -29.72 0.44 -3.01
CA VAL A 172 -28.36 0.73 -3.47
C VAL A 172 -27.50 0.99 -2.24
N VAL A 173 -26.50 0.15 -2.02
CA VAL A 173 -25.55 0.27 -0.92
C VAL A 173 -24.19 0.72 -1.46
N ASN A 174 -23.55 1.66 -0.74
CA ASN A 174 -22.17 2.04 -1.01
C ASN A 174 -21.24 1.00 -0.35
N LEU A 175 -20.94 -0.06 -1.11
CA LEU A 175 -20.16 -1.18 -0.60
C LEU A 175 -18.70 -0.78 -0.34
N GLY A 176 -18.12 0.11 -1.15
CA GLY A 176 -16.77 0.62 -0.95
C GLY A 176 -16.60 1.28 0.41
N GLN A 177 -17.51 2.20 0.76
CA GLN A 177 -17.52 2.87 2.07
C GLN A 177 -17.76 1.88 3.22
N GLY A 178 -18.65 0.89 3.03
CA GLY A 178 -18.91 -0.16 4.02
C GLY A 178 -17.65 -1.00 4.32
N MET A 179 -16.95 -1.44 3.28
CA MET A 179 -15.72 -2.23 3.41
C MET A 179 -14.55 -1.41 3.98
N ALA A 180 -14.42 -0.14 3.59
CA ALA A 180 -13.45 0.79 4.19
C ALA A 180 -13.71 1.00 5.69
N LYS A 181 -14.97 1.20 6.08
CA LYS A 181 -15.36 1.32 7.50
C LYS A 181 -15.06 0.05 8.28
N LEU A 182 -15.36 -1.12 7.72
CA LEU A 182 -15.04 -2.42 8.31
C LEU A 182 -13.53 -2.57 8.53
N ALA A 183 -12.71 -2.33 7.50
CA ALA A 183 -11.26 -2.43 7.61
C ALA A 183 -10.71 -1.49 8.69
N ASN A 184 -11.18 -0.24 8.72
CA ASN A 184 -10.83 0.74 9.74
C ASN A 184 -11.19 0.28 11.16
N ASN A 185 -12.38 -0.28 11.37
CA ASN A 185 -12.80 -0.71 12.70
C ASN A 185 -12.05 -1.95 13.20
N ILE A 186 -11.78 -2.93 12.32
CA ILE A 186 -10.99 -4.11 12.68
C ILE A 186 -9.61 -3.67 13.19
N ILE A 187 -8.94 -2.79 12.46
CA ILE A 187 -7.61 -2.32 12.83
C ILE A 187 -7.67 -1.37 14.02
N ALA A 188 -8.69 -0.52 14.15
CA ALA A 188 -8.87 0.32 15.33
C ALA A 188 -9.00 -0.53 16.61
N LYS A 189 -9.83 -1.58 16.59
CA LYS A 189 -9.95 -2.52 17.71
C LYS A 189 -8.66 -3.29 17.98
N ALA A 190 -7.91 -3.66 16.94
CA ALA A 190 -6.66 -4.39 17.10
C ALA A 190 -5.51 -3.53 17.65
N VAL A 191 -5.48 -2.26 17.27
CA VAL A 191 -4.38 -1.34 17.58
C VAL A 191 -4.63 -0.54 18.85
N PHE A 192 -5.86 -0.02 19.00
CA PHE A 192 -6.27 0.83 20.10
C PHE A 192 -7.18 0.12 21.11
N GLY A 193 -7.56 -1.14 20.91
CA GLY A 193 -8.48 -1.85 21.80
C GLY A 193 -9.94 -1.37 21.73
N GLY A 194 -10.26 -0.44 20.82
CA GLY A 194 -11.61 0.13 20.73
C GLY A 194 -11.75 1.22 19.67
N LYS A 195 -12.96 1.79 19.58
CA LYS A 195 -13.26 2.93 18.69
C LYS A 195 -12.80 4.23 19.37
N CYS A 196 -12.12 5.09 18.61
CA CYS A 196 -11.71 6.41 19.07
C CYS A 196 -12.84 7.42 18.82
N GLN A 197 -13.10 8.34 19.76
CA GLN A 197 -14.09 9.41 19.57
C GLN A 197 -13.77 10.30 18.36
N GLN A 198 -12.49 10.49 18.05
CA GLN A 198 -12.00 11.30 16.94
C GLN A 198 -11.63 10.48 15.70
N GLN A 199 -12.15 9.24 15.58
CA GLN A 199 -11.77 8.33 14.49
C GLN A 199 -12.05 8.92 13.10
N GLY A 200 -13.16 9.62 12.88
CA GLY A 200 -13.45 10.28 11.60
C GLY A 200 -12.39 11.33 11.24
N THR A 201 -12.10 12.25 12.15
CA THR A 201 -11.04 13.25 11.98
C THR A 201 -9.67 12.62 11.76
N TYR A 202 -9.37 11.53 12.46
CA TYR A 202 -8.11 10.80 12.30
C TYR A 202 -7.98 10.23 10.87
N LEU A 203 -9.03 9.60 10.35
CA LEU A 203 -9.07 9.05 9.00
C LEU A 203 -8.93 10.14 7.93
N ASP A 204 -9.68 11.25 8.06
CA ASP A 204 -9.61 12.38 7.12
C ASP A 204 -8.19 12.98 7.03
N GLU A 205 -7.49 13.07 8.16
CA GLU A 205 -6.13 13.59 8.21
C GLU A 205 -5.10 12.56 7.71
N LEU A 206 -5.33 11.28 7.95
CA LEU A 206 -4.53 10.17 7.42
C LEU A 206 -4.59 10.15 5.89
N ASP A 207 -5.78 10.26 5.28
CA ASP A 207 -5.95 10.25 3.83
C ASP A 207 -5.18 11.42 3.17
N LYS A 208 -5.28 12.63 3.74
CA LYS A 208 -4.50 13.79 3.29
C LYS A 208 -3.01 13.53 3.33
N MET A 209 -2.52 12.90 4.41
CA MET A 209 -1.10 12.54 4.54
C MET A 209 -0.67 11.50 3.51
N LEU A 210 -1.47 10.45 3.28
CA LEU A 210 -1.16 9.37 2.34
C LEU A 210 -1.09 9.87 0.89
N VAL A 211 -1.99 10.76 0.48
CA VAL A 211 -1.95 11.38 -0.86
C VAL A 211 -0.66 12.18 -1.05
N LEU A 212 -0.26 12.97 -0.04
CA LEU A 212 0.94 13.80 -0.10
C LEU A 212 2.25 12.98 -0.09
N VAL A 213 2.30 11.87 0.64
CA VAL A 213 3.48 10.97 0.66
C VAL A 213 3.56 10.09 -0.58
N GLY A 214 2.40 9.67 -1.08
CA GLY A 214 2.25 8.85 -2.28
C GLY A 214 2.56 9.60 -3.57
N GLY A 215 2.28 10.90 -3.60
CA GLY A 215 2.47 11.73 -4.78
C GLY A 215 3.93 11.99 -5.18
N PHE A 216 4.08 12.57 -6.36
CA PHE A 216 5.31 13.17 -6.87
C PHE A 216 5.42 14.61 -6.36
N CYS A 217 5.39 14.80 -5.03
CA CYS A 217 5.42 16.13 -4.42
C CYS A 217 6.71 16.87 -4.75
N LEU A 218 6.60 18.15 -5.12
CA LEU A 218 7.75 18.96 -5.55
C LEU A 218 8.86 19.03 -4.50
N VAL A 219 8.53 19.02 -3.21
CA VAL A 219 9.52 19.05 -2.12
C VAL A 219 10.39 17.78 -2.04
N ASP A 220 9.86 16.65 -2.50
CA ASP A 220 10.61 15.39 -2.57
C ASP A 220 11.36 15.25 -3.91
N LEU A 221 10.87 15.90 -4.97
CA LEU A 221 11.50 15.90 -6.29
C LEU A 221 12.67 16.91 -6.40
N PHE A 222 12.60 18.00 -5.65
CA PHE A 222 13.60 19.07 -5.62
C PHE A 222 14.08 19.33 -4.19
N PRO A 223 14.68 18.33 -3.52
CA PRO A 223 15.06 18.43 -2.12
C PRO A 223 16.12 19.51 -1.87
N SER A 224 16.92 19.91 -2.87
CA SER A 224 17.92 20.97 -2.69
C SER A 224 17.31 22.39 -2.73
N SER A 225 16.12 22.55 -3.32
CA SER A 225 15.49 23.86 -3.52
C SER A 225 14.80 24.38 -2.25
N ARG A 226 15.43 25.38 -1.63
CA ARG A 226 14.83 26.10 -0.48
C ARG A 226 13.53 26.81 -0.86
N LEU A 227 13.43 27.32 -2.09
CA LEU A 227 12.24 28.01 -2.59
C LEU A 227 11.04 27.06 -2.68
N VAL A 228 11.23 25.89 -3.28
CA VAL A 228 10.17 24.86 -3.37
C VAL A 228 9.70 24.47 -1.97
N ARG A 229 10.63 24.28 -1.03
CA ARG A 229 10.28 23.97 0.37
C ARG A 229 9.49 25.08 1.06
N TRP A 230 9.83 26.35 0.81
CA TRP A 230 9.20 27.50 1.47
C TRP A 230 7.80 27.80 0.91
N PHE A 231 7.65 27.72 -0.41
CA PHE A 231 6.38 27.99 -1.09
C PHE A 231 5.44 26.78 -1.19
N SER A 232 5.87 25.59 -0.79
CA SER A 232 5.03 24.39 -0.84
C SER A 232 3.86 24.45 0.14
N GLY A 233 2.65 24.73 -0.38
CA GLY A 233 1.39 24.58 0.35
C GLY A 233 1.20 23.15 0.84
N ALA A 234 1.51 22.16 -0.01
CA ALA A 234 1.48 20.74 0.31
C ALA A 234 2.27 20.39 1.58
N MET A 235 3.46 20.96 1.78
CA MET A 235 4.25 20.71 3.00
C MET A 235 3.65 21.35 4.25
N ARG A 236 2.96 22.50 4.11
CA ARG A 236 2.25 23.14 5.22
C ARG A 236 1.03 22.33 5.63
N ASP A 237 0.27 21.85 4.64
CA ASP A 237 -0.89 21.00 4.88
C ASP A 237 -0.46 19.68 5.51
N LEU A 238 0.63 19.06 5.02
CA LEU A 238 1.20 17.85 5.62
C LEU A 238 1.60 18.07 7.09
N ARG A 239 2.25 19.18 7.42
CA ARG A 239 2.59 19.51 8.83
C ARG A 239 1.36 19.69 9.69
N ARG A 240 0.32 20.34 9.17
CA ARG A 240 -0.94 20.54 9.88
C ARG A 240 -1.62 19.20 10.17
N SER A 241 -1.72 18.34 9.16
CA SER A 241 -2.29 16.99 9.30
C SER A 241 -1.48 16.12 10.24
N HIS A 242 -0.16 16.07 10.08
CA HIS A 242 0.73 15.35 10.97
C HIS A 242 0.58 15.82 12.43
N GLY A 243 0.53 17.13 12.68
CA GLY A 243 0.35 17.67 14.03
C GLY A 243 -0.99 17.26 14.66
N ARG A 244 -2.08 17.23 13.88
CA ARG A 244 -3.39 16.76 14.36
C ARG A 244 -3.39 15.28 14.69
N VAL A 245 -2.82 14.45 13.81
CA VAL A 245 -2.69 13.00 14.03
C VAL A 245 -1.86 12.72 15.28
N GLN A 246 -0.69 13.35 15.42
CA GLN A 246 0.15 13.19 16.61
C GLN A 246 -0.55 13.63 17.90
N LYS A 247 -1.37 14.69 17.85
CA LYS A 247 -2.18 15.10 19.00
C LYS A 247 -3.18 14.02 19.39
N ILE A 248 -3.99 13.52 18.44
CA ILE A 248 -4.97 12.45 18.70
C ILE A 248 -4.29 11.22 19.29
N LEU A 249 -3.17 10.79 18.72
CA LEU A 249 -2.41 9.63 19.21
C LEU A 249 -1.82 9.89 20.60
N GLY A 250 -1.32 11.10 20.85
CA GLY A 250 -0.84 11.51 22.17
C GLY A 250 -1.93 11.44 23.23
N ASP A 251 -3.13 11.95 22.91
CA ASP A 251 -4.29 11.93 23.81
C ASP A 251 -4.70 10.48 24.14
N ILE A 252 -4.76 9.59 23.12
CA ILE A 252 -5.04 8.14 23.31
C ILE A 252 -3.97 7.47 24.20
N ILE A 253 -2.69 7.76 23.97
CA ILE A 253 -1.59 7.17 24.75
C ILE A 253 -1.67 7.61 26.22
N VAL A 254 -1.94 8.90 26.47
CA VAL A 254 -2.08 9.45 27.82
C VAL A 254 -3.29 8.84 28.53
N GLU A 255 -4.45 8.80 27.87
CA GLU A 255 -5.67 8.19 28.41
C GLU A 255 -5.43 6.73 28.81
N ARG A 256 -4.78 5.95 27.95
CA ARG A 256 -4.47 4.54 28.23
C ARG A 256 -3.49 4.37 29.40
N LYS A 257 -2.48 5.23 29.53
CA LYS A 257 -1.56 5.22 30.68
C LYS A 257 -2.31 5.46 31.99
N ASN A 258 -3.16 6.49 32.03
CA ASN A 258 -3.94 6.84 33.22
C ASN A 258 -4.91 5.71 33.63
N MET A 259 -5.56 5.05 32.67
CA MET A 259 -6.43 3.89 32.95
C MET A 259 -5.66 2.74 33.60
N LYS A 260 -4.44 2.45 33.13
CA LYS A 260 -3.59 1.39 33.69
C LYS A 260 -2.99 1.70 35.05
N GLU A 261 -2.81 2.98 35.38
CA GLU A 261 -2.36 3.41 36.71
C GLU A 261 -3.50 3.38 37.75
N ASN A 262 -4.73 3.67 37.33
CA ASN A 262 -5.91 3.68 38.19
C ASN A 262 -6.54 2.29 38.39
N ALA A 263 -6.35 1.37 37.45
CA ALA A 263 -6.70 -0.02 37.65
C ALA A 263 -5.67 -0.64 38.61
N SER A 264 -6.08 -0.97 39.84
CA SER A 264 -5.30 -1.83 40.73
C SER A 264 -4.82 -3.05 39.94
N ALA A 265 -3.57 -3.46 40.15
CA ALA A 265 -2.81 -4.42 39.35
C ALA A 265 -3.46 -5.83 39.21
N SER A 266 -4.66 -5.89 38.63
CA SER A 266 -5.18 -7.09 38.00
C SER A 266 -4.31 -7.26 36.77
N ALA A 267 -3.37 -8.19 36.89
CA ALA A 267 -2.57 -8.66 35.78
C ALA A 267 -3.54 -9.21 34.73
N GLY A 268 -3.99 -8.34 33.81
CA GLY A 268 -4.57 -8.77 32.56
C GLY A 268 -3.60 -9.78 31.97
N THR A 269 -4.10 -10.98 31.66
CA THR A 269 -3.28 -12.00 31.05
C THR A 269 -2.66 -11.42 29.77
N LYS A 270 -1.37 -11.69 29.52
CA LYS A 270 -0.68 -11.29 28.27
C LYS A 270 -1.48 -11.62 27.00
N ASP A 271 -2.39 -12.58 27.13
CA ASP A 271 -3.26 -13.07 26.07
C ASP A 271 -4.33 -12.06 25.60
N ASN A 272 -4.61 -10.97 26.33
CA ASN A 272 -5.63 -9.97 25.93
C ASN A 272 -5.09 -8.56 25.61
N GLU A 273 -3.77 -8.39 25.48
CA GLU A 273 -3.16 -7.09 25.16
C GLU A 273 -3.40 -6.68 23.70
N ASP A 274 -3.82 -5.44 23.45
CA ASP A 274 -3.75 -4.81 22.12
C ASP A 274 -2.33 -4.30 21.79
N LEU A 275 -2.10 -3.81 20.57
CA LEU A 275 -0.76 -3.30 20.17
C LEU A 275 -0.29 -2.16 21.07
N LEU A 276 -1.17 -1.22 21.42
CA LEU A 276 -0.81 -0.10 22.29
C LEU A 276 -0.38 -0.62 23.68
N ASP A 277 -1.08 -1.62 24.20
CA ASP A 277 -0.73 -2.25 25.47
C ASP A 277 0.64 -2.93 25.43
N VAL A 278 0.93 -3.67 24.35
CA VAL A 278 2.25 -4.28 24.12
C VAL A 278 3.34 -3.22 24.09
N LEU A 279 3.16 -2.13 23.34
CA LEU A 279 4.16 -1.06 23.23
C LEU A 279 4.37 -0.33 24.55
N LEU A 280 3.31 -0.08 25.32
CA LEU A 280 3.41 0.52 26.66
C LEU A 280 4.11 -0.41 27.65
N ARG A 281 3.89 -1.72 27.55
CA ARG A 281 4.62 -2.71 28.34
C ARG A 281 6.11 -2.72 27.99
N LEU A 282 6.46 -2.80 26.70
CA LEU A 282 7.85 -2.76 26.25
C LEU A 282 8.56 -1.44 26.62
N GLN A 283 7.84 -0.32 26.64
CA GLN A 283 8.35 0.96 27.13
C GLN A 283 8.72 0.90 28.62
N LYS A 284 7.96 0.17 29.44
CA LYS A 284 8.24 0.00 30.88
C LYS A 284 9.36 -1.00 31.16
N GLU A 285 9.44 -2.06 30.35
CA GLU A 285 10.47 -3.10 30.48
C GLU A 285 11.86 -2.65 30.00
N ASP A 286 11.94 -1.60 29.17
CA ASP A 286 13.16 -1.03 28.60
C ASP A 286 14.10 -2.07 27.96
N THR A 287 13.50 -3.04 27.25
CA THR A 287 14.21 -4.19 26.66
C THR A 287 14.79 -3.94 25.26
N LEU A 288 14.44 -2.81 24.64
CA LEU A 288 14.91 -2.44 23.31
C LEU A 288 16.27 -1.72 23.40
N SER A 289 17.05 -1.73 22.32
CA SER A 289 18.35 -1.03 22.30
C SER A 289 18.23 0.50 22.20
N PHE A 290 17.00 1.02 22.23
CA PHE A 290 16.70 2.44 22.18
C PHE A 290 15.46 2.70 23.05
N PRO A 291 15.37 3.90 23.68
CA PRO A 291 14.23 4.24 24.50
C PRO A 291 12.97 4.36 23.63
N LEU A 292 11.94 3.59 23.96
CA LEU A 292 10.66 3.65 23.27
C LEU A 292 9.87 4.88 23.74
N THR A 293 10.03 6.03 23.08
CA THR A 293 9.33 7.27 23.45
C THR A 293 7.87 7.27 23.02
N SER A 294 7.03 8.14 23.60
CA SER A 294 5.63 8.31 23.17
C SER A 294 5.51 8.69 21.68
N GLU A 295 6.48 9.46 21.15
CA GLU A 295 6.55 9.79 19.72
C GLU A 295 6.79 8.55 18.86
N ILE A 296 7.69 7.64 19.27
CA ILE A 296 7.93 6.38 18.56
C ILE A 296 6.66 5.49 18.61
N ILE A 297 6.04 5.37 19.79
CA ILE A 297 4.80 4.59 19.96
C ILE A 297 3.70 5.13 19.03
N GLY A 298 3.45 6.43 19.05
CA GLY A 298 2.47 7.07 18.17
C GLY A 298 2.79 6.83 16.69
N THR A 299 4.05 6.97 16.30
CA THR A 299 4.48 6.75 14.90
C THR A 299 4.30 5.30 14.45
N VAL A 300 4.64 4.32 15.29
CA VAL A 300 4.47 2.88 14.97
C VAL A 300 3.00 2.51 14.87
N ILE A 301 2.16 3.04 15.76
CA ILE A 301 0.70 2.87 15.72
C ILE A 301 0.11 3.46 14.45
N PHE A 302 0.50 4.69 14.10
CA PHE A 302 0.11 5.34 12.85
C PHE A 302 0.48 4.48 11.63
N ASP A 303 1.73 4.00 11.59
CA ASP A 303 2.25 3.20 10.49
C ASP A 303 1.47 1.88 10.29
N ILE A 304 1.17 1.17 11.37
CA ILE A 304 0.42 -0.09 11.31
C ILE A 304 -1.03 0.16 10.92
N PHE A 305 -1.65 1.18 11.50
CA PHE A 305 -3.03 1.55 11.18
C PHE A 305 -3.16 1.89 9.69
N ALA A 306 -2.37 2.86 9.21
CA ALA A 306 -2.42 3.31 7.82
C ALA A 306 -2.10 2.20 6.82
N ALA A 307 -1.13 1.33 7.12
CA ALA A 307 -0.76 0.25 6.21
C ALA A 307 -1.83 -0.84 6.10
N ALA A 308 -2.55 -1.14 7.18
CA ALA A 308 -3.48 -2.28 7.23
C ALA A 308 -4.91 -1.92 6.78
N THR A 309 -5.35 -0.67 6.95
CA THR A 309 -6.72 -0.27 6.60
C THR A 309 -6.89 -0.03 5.11
N ASP A 310 -6.11 0.89 4.55
CA ASP A 310 -6.29 1.41 3.20
C ASP A 310 -6.03 0.33 2.12
N THR A 311 -5.00 -0.49 2.33
CA THR A 311 -4.67 -1.62 1.42
C THR A 311 -5.73 -2.72 1.41
N THR A 312 -6.29 -3.04 2.57
CA THR A 312 -7.34 -4.06 2.70
C THR A 312 -8.63 -3.58 2.05
N ALA A 313 -9.02 -2.32 2.31
CA ALA A 313 -10.19 -1.69 1.72
C ALA A 313 -10.10 -1.65 0.18
N ALA A 314 -8.97 -1.18 -0.37
CA ALA A 314 -8.74 -1.15 -1.81
C ALA A 314 -8.82 -2.55 -2.44
N THR A 315 -8.25 -3.57 -1.79
CA THR A 315 -8.28 -4.94 -2.33
C THR A 315 -9.70 -5.51 -2.34
N LEU A 316 -10.46 -5.29 -1.28
CA LEU A 316 -11.87 -5.70 -1.19
C LEU A 316 -12.72 -5.03 -2.27
N GLU A 317 -12.50 -3.73 -2.48
CA GLU A 317 -13.16 -2.96 -3.53
C GLU A 317 -12.84 -3.53 -4.92
N TRP A 318 -11.56 -3.67 -5.29
CA TRP A 318 -11.18 -4.25 -6.57
C TRP A 318 -11.72 -5.68 -6.76
N ALA A 319 -11.71 -6.51 -5.71
CA ALA A 319 -12.22 -7.87 -5.79
C ALA A 319 -13.72 -7.90 -6.09
N MET A 320 -14.51 -7.10 -5.37
CA MET A 320 -15.95 -7.01 -5.64
C MET A 320 -16.25 -6.38 -7.01
N ALA A 321 -15.48 -5.37 -7.43
CA ALA A 321 -15.61 -4.75 -8.74
C ALA A 321 -15.39 -5.77 -9.87
N GLU A 322 -14.31 -6.55 -9.79
CA GLU A 322 -14.00 -7.59 -10.77
C GLU A 322 -15.02 -8.73 -10.75
N LEU A 323 -15.48 -9.15 -9.58
CA LEU A 323 -16.53 -10.17 -9.49
C LEU A 323 -17.83 -9.69 -10.15
N ILE A 324 -18.27 -8.46 -9.88
CA ILE A 324 -19.49 -7.88 -10.47
C ILE A 324 -19.34 -7.75 -12.00
N ARG A 325 -18.17 -7.31 -12.46
CA ARG A 325 -17.85 -7.18 -13.88
C ARG A 325 -17.76 -8.53 -14.61
N ASN A 326 -17.49 -9.62 -13.89
CA ASN A 326 -17.33 -10.97 -14.43
C ASN A 326 -18.36 -11.96 -13.82
N PRO A 327 -19.64 -11.95 -14.26
CA PRO A 327 -20.71 -12.76 -13.66
C PRO A 327 -20.43 -14.27 -13.60
N LYS A 328 -19.68 -14.82 -14.57
CA LYS A 328 -19.28 -16.24 -14.58
C LYS A 328 -18.34 -16.58 -13.42
N VAL A 329 -17.36 -15.71 -13.17
CA VAL A 329 -16.41 -15.86 -12.04
C VAL A 329 -17.15 -15.69 -10.72
N MET A 330 -18.02 -14.68 -10.61
CA MET A 330 -18.89 -14.47 -9.45
C MET A 330 -19.75 -15.70 -9.15
N ALA A 331 -20.38 -16.29 -10.17
CA ALA A 331 -21.22 -17.48 -9.99
C ALA A 331 -20.41 -18.67 -9.46
N ARG A 332 -19.20 -18.91 -10.00
CA ARG A 332 -18.32 -20.00 -9.54
C ARG A 332 -17.82 -19.78 -8.11
N ALA A 333 -17.40 -18.56 -7.76
CA ALA A 333 -16.98 -18.23 -6.40
C ALA A 333 -18.14 -18.38 -5.38
N LYS A 334 -19.34 -17.91 -5.74
CA LYS A 334 -20.54 -18.07 -4.90
C LYS A 334 -20.92 -19.53 -4.70
N LEU A 335 -20.83 -20.35 -5.75
CA LEU A 335 -21.12 -21.78 -5.67
C LEU A 335 -20.18 -22.46 -4.66
N GLU A 336 -18.87 -22.23 -4.77
CA GLU A 336 -17.88 -22.77 -3.83
C GLU A 336 -18.18 -22.34 -2.39
N VAL A 337 -18.39 -21.05 -2.17
CA VAL A 337 -18.66 -20.47 -0.85
C VAL A 337 -19.95 -21.02 -0.22
N ARG A 338 -21.00 -21.24 -1.02
CA ARG A 338 -22.28 -21.77 -0.52
C ARG A 338 -22.22 -23.28 -0.26
N GLN A 339 -21.34 -24.01 -0.94
CA GLN A 339 -21.13 -25.44 -0.73
C GLN A 339 -20.16 -25.75 0.42
N SER A 340 -19.30 -24.81 0.81
CA SER A 340 -18.28 -25.04 1.84
C SER A 340 -18.84 -25.05 3.27
N LEU A 341 -20.05 -24.53 3.49
CA LEU A 341 -20.66 -24.45 4.82
C LEU A 341 -21.35 -25.76 5.21
N ALA A 342 -21.12 -26.21 6.44
CA ALA A 342 -21.85 -27.32 7.02
C ALA A 342 -23.35 -26.98 7.14
N GLN A 343 -24.20 -28.00 7.02
CA GLN A 343 -25.66 -27.87 7.13
C GLN A 343 -26.04 -27.20 8.46
N GLY A 344 -26.75 -26.07 8.40
CA GLY A 344 -27.20 -25.30 9.58
C GLY A 344 -26.32 -24.12 10.00
N GLN A 345 -25.15 -23.92 9.39
CA GLN A 345 -24.29 -22.79 9.70
C GLN A 345 -24.72 -21.52 8.95
N SER A 346 -24.90 -20.42 9.69
CA SER A 346 -25.37 -19.16 9.12
C SER A 346 -24.26 -18.17 8.80
N THR A 347 -23.01 -18.35 9.24
CA THR A 347 -21.90 -17.40 9.03
C THR A 347 -20.60 -18.11 8.70
N ILE A 348 -19.78 -17.53 7.81
CA ILE A 348 -18.48 -18.09 7.45
C ILE A 348 -17.43 -17.59 8.44
N THR A 349 -16.71 -18.52 9.04
CA THR A 349 -15.66 -18.27 10.02
C THR A 349 -14.28 -18.57 9.44
N SER A 350 -13.21 -18.26 10.19
CA SER A 350 -11.84 -18.49 9.73
C SER A 350 -11.50 -19.97 9.54
N THR A 351 -12.19 -20.89 10.23
CA THR A 351 -12.01 -22.34 10.08
C THR A 351 -12.60 -22.88 8.78
N ASP A 352 -13.58 -22.19 8.21
CA ASP A 352 -14.28 -22.62 6.99
C ASP A 352 -13.51 -22.23 5.72
N LEU A 353 -12.54 -21.32 5.84
CA LEU A 353 -11.75 -20.81 4.72
C LEU A 353 -10.89 -21.88 4.06
N GLY A 354 -10.57 -22.98 4.76
CA GLY A 354 -9.71 -24.05 4.26
C GLY A 354 -10.13 -24.57 2.87
N ASN A 355 -11.44 -24.60 2.62
CA ASN A 355 -12.06 -25.18 1.42
C ASN A 355 -12.31 -24.17 0.28
N LEU A 356 -12.00 -22.88 0.47
CA LEU A 356 -12.32 -21.80 -0.48
C LEU A 356 -11.19 -21.55 -1.49
N GLN A 357 -10.86 -22.56 -2.31
CA GLN A 357 -9.72 -22.50 -3.23
C GLN A 357 -9.93 -21.51 -4.37
N TYR A 358 -11.11 -21.53 -4.99
CA TYR A 358 -11.46 -20.63 -6.08
C TYR A 358 -11.54 -19.18 -5.61
N LEU A 359 -12.10 -18.92 -4.43
CA LEU A 359 -12.09 -17.57 -3.84
C LEU A 359 -10.65 -17.06 -3.63
N ARG A 360 -9.71 -17.91 -3.21
CA ARG A 360 -8.29 -17.53 -3.13
C ARG A 360 -7.69 -17.19 -4.48
N MET A 361 -8.05 -17.93 -5.53
CA MET A 361 -7.62 -17.62 -6.89
C MET A 361 -8.18 -16.27 -7.36
N VAL A 362 -9.44 -15.95 -7.03
CA VAL A 362 -10.03 -14.63 -7.27
C VAL A 362 -9.22 -13.55 -6.58
N ILE A 363 -8.91 -13.70 -5.29
CA ILE A 363 -8.14 -12.71 -4.52
C ILE A 363 -6.73 -12.53 -5.11
N LYS A 364 -6.06 -13.61 -5.52
CA LYS A 364 -4.74 -13.55 -6.16
C LYS A 364 -4.79 -12.82 -7.49
N GLU A 365 -5.78 -13.11 -8.32
CA GLU A 365 -5.96 -12.44 -9.60
C GLU A 365 -6.28 -10.95 -9.41
N THR A 366 -7.08 -10.61 -8.39
CA THR A 366 -7.31 -9.23 -7.97
C THR A 366 -6.01 -8.55 -7.59
N LEU A 367 -5.18 -9.17 -6.75
CA LEU A 367 -3.90 -8.58 -6.31
C LEU A 367 -2.86 -8.49 -7.44
N ARG A 368 -2.93 -9.39 -8.44
CA ARG A 368 -2.06 -9.37 -9.63
C ARG A 368 -2.40 -8.18 -10.53
N LEU A 369 -3.69 -8.00 -10.84
CA LEU A 369 -4.14 -6.92 -11.71
C LEU A 369 -4.23 -5.59 -10.97
N HIS A 370 -4.69 -5.58 -9.73
CA HIS A 370 -4.94 -4.36 -8.97
C HIS A 370 -4.11 -4.36 -7.68
N PRO A 371 -2.77 -4.37 -7.78
CA PRO A 371 -1.93 -4.30 -6.59
C PRO A 371 -2.18 -2.96 -5.89
N PRO A 372 -2.63 -2.94 -4.61
CA PRO A 372 -2.91 -1.67 -3.92
C PRO A 372 -1.70 -0.75 -3.90
N VAL A 373 -0.48 -1.31 -3.80
CA VAL A 373 0.79 -0.59 -3.92
C VAL A 373 1.47 -0.96 -5.24
N PRO A 374 1.20 -0.27 -6.37
CA PRO A 374 1.76 -0.65 -7.67
C PRO A 374 3.27 -0.35 -7.78
N LEU A 375 3.79 0.59 -6.98
CA LEU A 375 5.19 1.03 -7.00
C LEU A 375 5.85 0.85 -5.63
N ILE A 376 6.59 -0.24 -5.44
CA ILE A 376 7.35 -0.48 -4.20
C ILE A 376 8.65 0.33 -4.23
N ARG A 377 8.82 1.25 -3.28
CA ARG A 377 9.99 2.13 -3.20
C ARG A 377 11.09 1.56 -2.31
N ARG A 378 12.32 1.50 -2.81
CA ARG A 378 13.55 1.11 -2.11
C ARG A 378 14.62 2.17 -2.29
N ALA A 379 15.66 2.11 -1.47
CA ALA A 379 16.90 2.85 -1.67
C ALA A 379 18.08 1.93 -1.44
N THR A 380 19.13 2.09 -2.25
CA THR A 380 20.36 1.30 -2.12
C THR A 380 21.22 1.77 -0.94
N GLN A 381 21.66 0.83 -0.10
CA GLN A 381 22.61 1.08 0.98
C GLN A 381 24.07 1.11 0.51
N ASP A 382 24.36 0.45 -0.60
CA ASP A 382 25.69 0.36 -1.19
C ASP A 382 25.62 0.30 -2.72
N LYS A 383 26.76 0.52 -3.38
CA LYS A 383 26.91 0.33 -4.83
C LYS A 383 26.81 -1.15 -5.17
N CYS A 384 26.13 -1.48 -6.27
CA CYS A 384 26.05 -2.86 -6.76
C CYS A 384 25.88 -2.90 -8.28
N GLN A 385 25.82 -4.11 -8.84
CA GLN A 385 25.40 -4.33 -10.22
C GLN A 385 24.05 -5.05 -10.25
N VAL A 386 23.16 -4.65 -11.15
CA VAL A 386 21.87 -5.30 -11.42
C VAL A 386 21.71 -5.42 -12.93
N MET A 387 21.43 -6.63 -13.43
CA MET A 387 21.28 -6.90 -14.86
C MET A 387 22.46 -6.37 -15.71
N GLY A 388 23.69 -6.45 -15.17
CA GLY A 388 24.90 -5.93 -15.82
C GLY A 388 25.06 -4.40 -15.81
N TYR A 389 24.16 -3.67 -15.14
CA TYR A 389 24.23 -2.22 -14.96
C TYR A 389 24.74 -1.85 -13.58
N HIS A 390 25.50 -0.76 -13.49
CA HIS A 390 25.97 -0.22 -12.22
C HIS A 390 24.88 0.61 -11.54
N ILE A 391 24.62 0.32 -10.28
CA ILE A 391 23.63 1.00 -9.43
C ILE A 391 24.39 1.71 -8.30
N PRO A 392 24.45 3.05 -8.29
CA PRO A 392 25.14 3.81 -7.25
C PRO A 392 24.48 3.66 -5.87
N LYS A 393 25.27 3.87 -4.81
CA LYS A 393 24.76 3.98 -3.44
C LYS A 393 23.79 5.18 -3.31
N GLY A 394 22.77 5.02 -2.46
CA GLY A 394 21.78 6.06 -2.16
C GLY A 394 20.75 6.33 -3.26
N ILE A 395 20.79 5.63 -4.41
CA ILE A 395 19.82 5.85 -5.48
C ILE A 395 18.44 5.32 -5.09
N HIS A 396 17.39 6.01 -5.55
CA HIS A 396 16.02 5.57 -5.37
C HIS A 396 15.73 4.43 -6.35
N VAL A 397 14.94 3.47 -5.92
CA VAL A 397 14.54 2.33 -6.75
C VAL A 397 13.03 2.15 -6.60
N MET A 398 12.31 2.03 -7.72
CA MET A 398 10.89 1.71 -7.73
C MET A 398 10.67 0.40 -8.46
N ILE A 399 10.12 -0.59 -7.77
CA ILE A 399 9.67 -1.83 -8.37
C ILE A 399 8.22 -1.64 -8.80
N ASN A 400 7.99 -1.70 -10.11
CA ASN A 400 6.67 -1.59 -10.71
C ASN A 400 5.97 -2.95 -10.69
N VAL A 401 5.36 -3.27 -9.55
CA VAL A 401 4.61 -4.53 -9.34
C VAL A 401 3.46 -4.64 -10.33
N PHE A 402 2.85 -3.50 -10.70
CA PHE A 402 1.80 -3.46 -11.72
C PHE A 402 2.30 -3.94 -13.10
N ALA A 403 3.54 -3.59 -13.47
CA ALA A 403 4.16 -4.08 -14.69
C ALA A 403 4.53 -5.57 -14.61
N VAL A 404 5.13 -5.99 -13.50
CA VAL A 404 5.51 -7.38 -13.23
C VAL A 404 4.30 -8.30 -13.32
N GLY A 405 3.18 -7.91 -12.69
CA GLY A 405 1.93 -8.65 -12.73
C GLY A 405 1.26 -8.68 -14.11
N ARG A 406 1.77 -7.94 -15.11
CA ARG A 406 1.23 -7.87 -16.48
C ARG A 406 2.25 -8.23 -17.55
N ASP A 407 3.36 -8.85 -17.16
CA ASP A 407 4.39 -9.25 -18.11
C ASP A 407 3.90 -10.45 -18.94
N PRO A 408 3.68 -10.28 -20.26
CA PRO A 408 3.15 -11.35 -21.10
C PRO A 408 4.11 -12.54 -21.23
N SER A 409 5.41 -12.36 -20.94
CA SER A 409 6.38 -13.46 -20.93
C SER A 409 6.12 -14.48 -19.83
N HIS A 410 5.44 -14.07 -18.74
CA HIS A 410 5.10 -14.94 -17.60
C HIS A 410 3.60 -15.22 -17.51
N TRP A 411 2.77 -14.25 -17.89
CA TRP A 411 1.31 -14.32 -17.72
C TRP A 411 0.54 -14.61 -19.01
N GLY A 412 1.22 -14.69 -20.17
CA GLY A 412 0.62 -14.91 -21.49
C GLY A 412 0.10 -13.63 -22.15
N GLU A 413 -0.39 -13.75 -23.39
CA GLU A 413 -0.94 -12.60 -24.14
C GLU A 413 -2.17 -11.99 -23.46
N ASP A 414 -2.91 -12.81 -22.71
CA ASP A 414 -4.07 -12.41 -21.90
C ASP A 414 -3.71 -11.84 -20.51
N ALA A 415 -2.47 -11.40 -20.29
CA ALA A 415 -2.01 -10.87 -19.00
C ALA A 415 -2.83 -9.69 -18.48
N ALA A 416 -3.58 -8.98 -19.34
CA ALA A 416 -4.46 -7.89 -18.93
C ALA A 416 -5.87 -8.36 -18.50
N GLU A 417 -6.24 -9.62 -18.78
CA GLU A 417 -7.57 -10.16 -18.49
C GLU A 417 -7.65 -10.71 -17.07
N PHE A 418 -8.81 -10.50 -16.41
CA PHE A 418 -9.13 -11.06 -15.11
C PHE A 418 -9.58 -12.52 -15.27
N ARG A 419 -8.68 -13.46 -15.02
CA ARG A 419 -8.92 -14.90 -15.14
C ARG A 419 -8.31 -15.67 -13.96
N PRO A 420 -9.06 -15.86 -12.86
CA PRO A 420 -8.59 -16.60 -11.68
C PRO A 420 -8.06 -18.01 -11.98
N GLU A 421 -8.60 -18.69 -13.01
CA GLU A 421 -8.20 -20.03 -13.43
C GLU A 421 -6.70 -20.14 -13.77
N ARG A 422 -6.00 -19.03 -14.02
CA ARG A 422 -4.54 -19.07 -14.23
C ARG A 422 -3.77 -19.54 -12.99
N PHE A 423 -4.39 -19.49 -11.82
CA PHE A 423 -3.81 -20.00 -10.58
C PHE A 423 -4.14 -21.48 -10.33
N GLU A 424 -5.01 -22.13 -11.13
CA GLU A 424 -5.55 -23.48 -10.87
C GLU A 424 -4.49 -24.61 -10.92
N ARG A 425 -3.42 -24.45 -11.71
CA ARG A 425 -2.43 -25.51 -11.98
C ARG A 425 -1.18 -25.48 -11.09
N ASN A 426 -1.10 -24.59 -10.12
CA ASN A 426 0.16 -24.27 -9.46
C ASN A 426 0.06 -24.49 -7.93
N ASP A 427 0.15 -25.76 -7.49
CA ASP A 427 0.03 -26.20 -6.09
C ASP A 427 0.93 -25.43 -5.10
N ALA A 428 2.13 -25.04 -5.53
CA ALA A 428 3.03 -24.21 -4.73
C ALA A 428 2.54 -22.75 -4.58
N MET A 429 1.85 -22.23 -5.61
CA MET A 429 1.25 -20.89 -5.58
C MET A 429 -0.14 -20.90 -4.95
N HIS A 430 -0.81 -22.05 -4.82
CA HIS A 430 -2.15 -22.20 -4.23
C HIS A 430 -2.20 -21.84 -2.74
N VAL A 431 -1.14 -22.12 -1.99
CA VAL A 431 -1.11 -21.96 -0.53
C VAL A 431 -0.39 -20.69 -0.08
N ASP A 432 0.54 -20.17 -0.87
CA ASP A 432 1.43 -19.09 -0.43
C ASP A 432 1.41 -17.87 -1.35
N TYR A 433 1.15 -16.70 -0.78
CA TYR A 433 1.32 -15.39 -1.45
C TYR A 433 2.80 -14.95 -1.52
N SER A 434 3.70 -15.84 -1.10
CA SER A 434 5.14 -15.61 -0.92
C SER A 434 6.01 -16.64 -1.65
N SER A 435 5.46 -17.47 -2.55
CA SER A 435 6.17 -18.59 -3.19
C SER A 435 7.48 -18.11 -3.81
N GLY A 436 8.57 -18.30 -3.06
CA GLY A 436 9.83 -17.58 -3.24
C GLY A 436 10.66 -18.01 -4.44
N THR A 437 10.13 -18.87 -5.31
CA THR A 437 10.78 -19.31 -6.55
C THR A 437 10.45 -18.42 -7.74
N GLN A 438 9.35 -17.66 -7.66
CA GLN A 438 8.74 -16.98 -8.80
C GLN A 438 8.42 -15.52 -8.44
N MET A 439 9.02 -14.57 -9.17
CA MET A 439 8.92 -13.11 -8.90
C MET A 439 7.88 -12.41 -9.76
N GLU A 440 7.13 -13.17 -10.56
CA GLU A 440 6.00 -12.72 -11.35
C GLU A 440 4.79 -12.33 -10.50
N PHE A 441 4.72 -12.79 -9.24
CA PHE A 441 3.65 -12.47 -8.30
C PHE A 441 4.18 -12.03 -6.92
N VAL A 442 4.26 -10.71 -6.69
CA VAL A 442 4.80 -10.12 -5.45
C VAL A 442 3.90 -9.04 -4.84
N PRO A 443 2.60 -9.31 -4.62
CA PRO A 443 1.64 -8.29 -4.16
C PRO A 443 1.96 -7.74 -2.76
N PHE A 444 2.67 -8.51 -1.94
CA PHE A 444 3.11 -8.12 -0.60
C PHE A 444 4.59 -7.69 -0.56
N GLY A 445 5.21 -7.50 -1.72
CA GLY A 445 6.66 -7.37 -1.86
C GLY A 445 7.40 -8.64 -1.46
N PHE A 446 8.72 -8.53 -1.33
CA PHE A 446 9.58 -9.67 -0.98
C PHE A 446 10.80 -9.23 -0.14
N GLY A 447 11.50 -10.21 0.43
CA GLY A 447 12.74 -10.03 1.19
C GLY A 447 12.49 -9.43 2.57
N ARG A 448 13.52 -8.79 3.16
CA ARG A 448 13.46 -8.17 4.50
C ARG A 448 12.28 -7.23 4.72
N ARG A 449 11.77 -6.64 3.65
CA ARG A 449 10.70 -5.64 3.68
C ARG A 449 9.40 -6.15 3.07
N GLN A 450 9.20 -7.46 3.02
CA GLN A 450 7.90 -8.07 2.75
C GLN A 450 6.87 -7.57 3.77
N CYS A 451 5.61 -7.44 3.34
CA CYS A 451 4.52 -7.00 4.21
C CYS A 451 4.45 -7.89 5.47
N PRO A 452 4.49 -7.32 6.69
CA PRO A 452 4.33 -8.12 7.90
C PRO A 452 2.88 -8.56 8.11
N GLY A 453 1.92 -7.79 7.56
CA GLY A 453 0.49 -8.01 7.72
C GLY A 453 -0.15 -8.89 6.65
N ALA A 454 0.65 -9.61 5.83
CA ALA A 454 0.12 -10.41 4.72
C ALA A 454 -0.94 -11.42 5.20
N LEU A 455 -0.66 -12.16 6.28
CA LEU A 455 -1.60 -13.11 6.86
C LEU A 455 -2.88 -12.45 7.42
N LEU A 456 -2.75 -11.28 8.06
CA LEU A 456 -3.89 -10.54 8.56
C LEU A 456 -4.77 -10.02 7.42
N ALA A 457 -4.16 -9.49 6.35
CA ALA A 457 -4.86 -8.99 5.18
C ALA A 457 -5.58 -10.11 4.44
N THR A 458 -4.89 -11.20 4.09
CA THR A 458 -5.48 -12.28 3.29
C THR A 458 -6.63 -12.97 4.03
N THR A 459 -6.48 -13.26 5.32
CA THR A 459 -7.58 -13.85 6.10
C THR A 459 -8.77 -12.90 6.25
N THR A 460 -8.54 -11.61 6.47
CA THR A 460 -9.62 -10.61 6.53
C THR A 460 -10.34 -10.51 5.18
N ILE A 461 -9.61 -10.45 4.07
CA ILE A 461 -10.18 -10.36 2.72
C ILE A 461 -11.00 -11.62 2.40
N GLU A 462 -10.46 -12.81 2.66
CA GLU A 462 -11.14 -14.09 2.48
C GLU A 462 -12.46 -14.14 3.28
N MET A 463 -12.44 -13.78 4.57
CA MET A 463 -13.64 -13.80 5.42
C MET A 463 -14.72 -12.81 4.97
N VAL A 464 -14.33 -11.58 4.60
CA VAL A 464 -15.27 -10.55 4.16
C VAL A 464 -15.92 -10.97 2.85
N LEU A 465 -15.13 -11.33 1.83
CA LEU A 465 -15.68 -11.73 0.54
C LEU A 465 -16.56 -12.97 0.67
N ALA A 466 -16.14 -13.99 1.42
CA ALA A 466 -16.92 -15.19 1.61
C ALA A 466 -18.31 -14.86 2.22
N ASN A 467 -18.36 -14.05 3.28
CA ASN A 467 -19.65 -13.68 3.89
C ASN A 467 -20.54 -12.84 2.96
N LEU A 468 -19.96 -11.92 2.17
CA LEU A 468 -20.71 -11.11 1.19
C LEU A 468 -21.28 -11.98 0.05
N LEU A 469 -20.50 -12.94 -0.45
CA LEU A 469 -20.91 -13.86 -1.52
C LEU A 469 -21.92 -14.91 -1.06
N TYR A 470 -21.81 -15.31 0.22
CA TYR A 470 -22.76 -16.23 0.84
C TYR A 470 -24.15 -15.60 0.95
N ARG A 471 -24.23 -14.38 1.52
CA ARG A 471 -25.49 -13.73 1.91
C ARG A 471 -26.24 -13.04 0.79
N PHE A 472 -25.55 -12.56 -0.24
CA PHE A 472 -26.14 -11.64 -1.20
C PHE A 472 -25.91 -12.07 -2.64
N ASP A 473 -26.89 -11.71 -3.47
CA ASP A 473 -26.74 -11.60 -4.91
C ASP A 473 -26.52 -10.12 -5.25
N TRP A 474 -25.49 -9.85 -6.04
CA TRP A 474 -25.00 -8.50 -6.33
C TRP A 474 -25.30 -8.12 -7.78
N SER A 475 -25.82 -6.92 -7.99
CA SER A 475 -26.05 -6.36 -9.31
C SER A 475 -25.77 -4.86 -9.36
N ILE A 476 -25.56 -4.34 -10.57
CA ILE A 476 -25.42 -2.90 -10.78
C ILE A 476 -26.82 -2.25 -10.71
N PRO A 477 -26.97 -1.08 -10.07
CA PRO A 477 -28.26 -0.39 -10.00
C PRO A 477 -28.88 -0.15 -11.38
N GLY A 478 -30.19 -0.35 -11.48
CA GLY A 478 -30.94 -0.11 -12.72
C GLY A 478 -30.72 -1.16 -13.82
N GLY A 479 -30.08 -2.30 -13.51
CA GLY A 479 -29.87 -3.39 -14.47
C GLY A 479 -28.87 -3.06 -15.57
N ALA A 480 -27.99 -2.08 -15.35
CA ALA A 480 -26.91 -1.76 -16.28
C ALA A 480 -25.98 -2.98 -16.48
N SER A 481 -25.35 -3.04 -17.65
CA SER A 481 -24.47 -4.15 -17.98
C SER A 481 -23.21 -4.14 -17.09
N PRO A 482 -22.62 -5.31 -16.78
CA PRO A 482 -21.39 -5.40 -15.98
C PRO A 482 -20.24 -4.53 -16.51
N GLU A 483 -20.18 -4.31 -17.82
CA GLU A 483 -19.17 -3.49 -18.49
C GLU A 483 -19.32 -1.99 -18.22
N ALA A 484 -20.47 -1.54 -17.71
CA ALA A 484 -20.72 -0.15 -17.35
C ALA A 484 -20.08 0.26 -16.02
N LEU A 485 -19.53 -0.69 -15.24
CA LEU A 485 -18.84 -0.39 -13.99
C LEU A 485 -17.55 0.41 -14.27
N ASP A 486 -17.40 1.55 -13.58
CA ASP A 486 -16.22 2.40 -13.73
C ASP A 486 -14.98 1.76 -13.06
N MET A 487 -14.14 1.14 -13.89
CA MET A 487 -12.89 0.50 -13.46
C MET A 487 -11.68 1.45 -13.54
N ASN A 488 -11.91 2.77 -13.63
CA ASN A 488 -10.81 3.73 -13.59
C ASN A 488 -10.13 3.75 -12.23
N GLU A 489 -8.84 4.04 -12.24
CA GLU A 489 -8.03 4.12 -11.02
C GLU A 489 -7.93 5.56 -10.51
N VAL A 490 -7.78 5.70 -9.19
CA VAL A 490 -7.33 6.94 -8.53
C VAL A 490 -5.94 6.68 -7.97
N PHE A 491 -4.95 7.45 -8.46
CA PHE A 491 -3.56 7.28 -8.02
C PHE A 491 -3.30 7.96 -6.67
N GLY A 492 -2.66 7.20 -5.77
CA GLY A 492 -2.11 7.68 -4.52
C GLY A 492 -0.91 6.81 -4.12
N LEU A 493 -0.59 6.78 -2.81
CA LEU A 493 0.31 5.74 -2.30
C LEU A 493 -0.33 4.37 -2.50
N ILE A 494 -1.64 4.31 -2.26
CA ILE A 494 -2.53 3.19 -2.56
C ILE A 494 -3.37 3.56 -3.79
N VAL A 495 -3.58 2.60 -4.69
CA VAL A 495 -4.46 2.76 -5.86
C VAL A 495 -5.84 2.21 -5.55
N HIS A 496 -6.83 3.08 -5.64
CA HIS A 496 -8.23 2.77 -5.40
C HIS A 496 -9.01 2.67 -6.70
N CYS A 497 -10.11 1.93 -6.66
CA CYS A 497 -11.09 2.00 -7.73
C CYS A 497 -11.82 3.34 -7.64
N ARG A 498 -12.09 3.98 -8.78
CA ARG A 498 -12.81 5.26 -8.80
C ARG A 498 -14.29 5.07 -8.46
N SER A 499 -14.87 3.93 -8.84
CA SER A 499 -16.24 3.62 -8.48
C SER A 499 -16.32 3.32 -6.99
N ASN A 500 -17.06 4.11 -6.21
CA ASN A 500 -17.36 3.83 -4.80
C ASN A 500 -18.22 2.54 -4.58
N LEU A 501 -18.33 1.67 -5.60
CA LEU A 501 -19.14 0.46 -5.63
C LEU A 501 -20.55 0.63 -5.04
N CYS A 502 -21.31 1.57 -5.59
CA CYS A 502 -22.74 1.66 -5.33
C CYS A 502 -23.47 0.53 -6.06
N VAL A 503 -23.88 -0.51 -5.33
CA VAL A 503 -24.41 -1.77 -5.88
C VAL A 503 -25.74 -2.13 -5.22
N GLN A 504 -26.57 -2.91 -5.91
CA GLN A 504 -27.77 -3.49 -5.33
C GLN A 504 -27.44 -4.85 -4.72
N ALA A 505 -27.95 -5.06 -3.50
CA ALA A 505 -27.85 -6.33 -2.79
C ALA A 505 -29.25 -6.95 -2.64
N ALA A 506 -29.41 -8.16 -3.15
CA ALA A 506 -30.57 -8.99 -2.88
C ALA A 506 -30.19 -10.08 -1.89
N THR A 507 -30.89 -10.18 -0.77
CA THR A 507 -30.67 -11.26 0.21
C THR A 507 -30.97 -12.60 -0.43
N CYS A 508 -29.98 -13.49 -0.45
CA CYS A 508 -30.18 -14.87 -0.87
C CYS A 508 -30.49 -15.70 0.38
N HIS A 509 -31.63 -16.39 0.38
CA HIS A 509 -31.84 -17.52 1.27
C HIS A 509 -31.25 -18.74 0.57
N PRO A 510 -30.13 -19.32 1.02
CA PRO A 510 -29.67 -20.57 0.44
C PRO A 510 -30.77 -21.60 0.72
N GLN A 511 -31.47 -22.02 -0.34
CA GLN A 511 -32.39 -23.15 -0.24
C GLN A 511 -31.54 -24.37 0.12
N LEU A 512 -31.78 -24.91 1.31
CA LEU A 512 -31.36 -26.25 1.71
C LEU A 512 -32.00 -27.21 0.70
N HIS A 513 -31.26 -27.58 -0.35
CA HIS A 513 -31.60 -28.70 -1.22
C HIS A 513 -30.92 -29.97 -0.71
#